data_AF-A0A383VE10-F1
#
_entry.id   AF-A0A383VE10-F1
#
_cell.length_a   1.000
_cell.length_b   1.000
_cell.length_c   1.000
_cell.angle_alpha   90.00
_cell.angle_beta   90.00
_cell.angle_gamma   90.00
#
_symmetry.space_group_name_H-M   'P 1'
#
loop_
_entity.id
_entity.type
_entity.pdbx_description
1 polymer ?
#
loop_
_entity_poly.entity_id
_entity_poly.type
_entity_poly.pdbx_seq_one_letter_code
_entity_poly.pdbx_strand_id
1 'polypeptide(L)'
;MAVELGIQLRRDVKPGLDEAGVKLFLVSIGTWERSGQFADVTGFPRDCLLADPGSVTYEALGLVKGLQQTFLAKETAFSFLGRLRRPGGMADLKDVMGRWKPWVPPKQDQALQQGGMFVFDGPRCVFSHFDQATGAHADLAEVLGLAQQLGGSLAASAATASMDCGCEEPAQQQQ
;
A
#
# COMPACT_ATOMS: atom_id res chain seq x y z
N MET A 1 -4.56 -10.65 5.47
CA MET A 1 -4.03 -10.42 6.84
C MET A 1 -2.91 -9.40 6.71
N ALA A 2 -3.04 -8.24 7.37
CA ALA A 2 -2.19 -7.06 7.14
C ALA A 2 -0.68 -7.35 7.24
N VAL A 3 -0.26 -8.27 8.11
CA VAL A 3 1.15 -8.69 8.29
C VAL A 3 1.76 -9.24 7.01
N GLU A 4 1.06 -10.18 6.38
CA GLU A 4 1.53 -10.85 5.18
C GLU A 4 1.58 -9.88 4.00
N LEU A 5 0.56 -9.03 3.88
CA LEU A 5 0.55 -7.96 2.88
C LEU A 5 1.73 -7.01 3.09
N GLY A 6 2.08 -6.65 4.33
CA GLY A 6 3.25 -5.84 4.62
C GLY A 6 4.55 -6.46 4.12
N ILE A 7 4.73 -7.78 4.33
CA ILE A 7 5.91 -8.51 3.84
C ILE A 7 5.96 -8.50 2.31
N GLN A 8 4.83 -8.78 1.66
CA GLN A 8 4.72 -8.80 0.19
C GLN A 8 4.97 -7.41 -0.40
N LEU A 9 4.38 -6.37 0.16
CA LEU A 9 4.62 -4.99 -0.28
C LEU A 9 6.09 -4.60 -0.16
N ARG A 10 6.74 -4.92 0.98
CA ARG A 10 8.17 -4.64 1.18
C ARG A 10 9.05 -5.40 0.18
N ARG A 11 8.80 -6.70 -0.02
CA ARG A 11 9.66 -7.59 -0.79
C ARG A 11 9.43 -7.46 -2.30
N ASP A 12 8.16 -7.43 -2.72
CA ASP A 12 7.76 -7.66 -4.10
C ASP A 12 7.32 -6.39 -4.83
N VAL A 13 6.91 -5.34 -4.11
CA VAL A 13 6.33 -4.13 -4.72
C VAL A 13 7.22 -2.90 -4.54
N LYS A 14 7.67 -2.62 -3.31
CA LYS A 14 8.40 -1.39 -2.98
C LYS A 14 9.65 -1.18 -3.83
N PRO A 15 10.53 -2.16 -4.07
CA PRO A 15 11.72 -1.94 -4.89
C PRO A 15 11.40 -1.43 -6.29
N GLY A 16 10.38 -2.01 -6.95
CA GLY A 16 9.95 -1.57 -8.28
C GLY A 16 9.27 -0.20 -8.30
N LEU A 17 8.63 0.21 -7.19
CA LEU A 17 8.11 1.56 -7.03
C LEU A 17 9.24 2.58 -6.79
N ASP A 18 10.22 2.24 -5.97
CA ASP A 18 11.39 3.09 -5.70
C ASP A 18 12.17 3.37 -6.99
N GLU A 19 12.40 2.35 -7.83
CA GLU A 19 13.03 2.49 -9.15
C GLU A 19 12.23 3.40 -10.09
N ALA A 20 10.90 3.39 -10.00
CA ALA A 20 10.01 4.24 -10.79
C ALA A 20 9.80 5.64 -10.18
N GLY A 21 10.43 5.95 -9.04
CA GLY A 21 10.23 7.21 -8.33
C GLY A 21 8.83 7.38 -7.72
N VAL A 22 8.09 6.28 -7.52
CA VAL A 22 6.74 6.29 -6.96
C VAL A 22 6.80 5.98 -5.47
N LYS A 23 6.10 6.79 -4.66
CA LYS A 23 6.05 6.61 -3.21
C LYS A 23 5.01 5.57 -2.80
N LEU A 24 5.35 4.71 -1.85
CA LEU A 24 4.43 3.78 -1.20
C LEU A 24 4.17 4.22 0.24
N PHE A 25 2.89 4.32 0.62
CA PHE A 25 2.47 4.48 2.01
C PHE A 25 1.48 3.39 2.40
N LEU A 26 1.70 2.78 3.56
CA LEU A 26 0.76 1.86 4.21
C LEU A 26 0.14 2.58 5.40
N VAL A 27 -1.19 2.77 5.36
CA VAL A 27 -1.95 3.31 6.49
C VAL A 27 -2.56 2.15 7.26
N SER A 28 -2.37 2.11 8.58
CA SER A 28 -2.90 1.05 9.44
C SER A 28 -3.69 1.60 10.61
N ILE A 29 -4.83 0.97 10.93
CA ILE A 29 -5.54 1.27 12.18
C ILE A 29 -4.74 0.75 13.36
N GLY A 30 -4.34 1.67 14.24
CA GLY A 30 -3.54 1.34 15.40
C GLY A 30 -2.77 2.55 15.91
N THR A 31 -2.11 2.38 17.05
CA THR A 31 -1.22 3.41 17.59
C THR A 31 0.11 3.43 16.84
N TRP A 32 0.86 4.52 17.00
CA TRP A 32 2.23 4.62 16.50
C TRP A 32 3.14 3.52 17.07
N GLU A 33 2.99 3.19 18.35
CA GLU A 33 3.71 2.09 19.00
C GLU A 33 3.46 0.76 18.28
N ARG A 34 2.20 0.45 17.97
CA ARG A 34 1.82 -0.79 17.27
C ARG A 34 2.27 -0.82 15.82
N SER A 35 2.24 0.33 15.15
CA SER A 35 2.83 0.47 13.82
C SER A 35 4.33 0.16 13.87
N GLY A 36 5.03 0.59 14.92
CA GLY A 36 6.41 0.21 15.17
C GLY A 36 6.61 -1.30 15.31
N GLN A 37 5.78 -1.97 16.12
CA GLN A 37 5.82 -3.43 16.26
C GLN A 37 5.53 -4.16 14.94
N PHE A 38 4.60 -3.65 14.14
CA PHE A 38 4.32 -4.16 12.81
C PHE A 38 5.56 -4.08 11.91
N ALA A 39 6.25 -2.93 11.90
CA ALA A 39 7.48 -2.75 11.14
C ALA A 39 8.58 -3.72 11.62
N ASP A 40 8.74 -3.93 12.93
CA ASP A 40 9.73 -4.87 13.48
C ASP A 40 9.46 -6.32 13.07
N VAL A 41 8.19 -6.72 13.01
CA VAL A 41 7.80 -8.09 12.63
C VAL A 41 7.93 -8.32 11.12
N THR A 42 7.53 -7.35 10.31
CA THR A 42 7.42 -7.50 8.84
C THR A 42 8.66 -7.01 8.09
N GLY A 43 9.51 -6.22 8.74
CA GLY A 43 10.58 -5.45 8.13
C GLY A 43 10.09 -4.27 7.28
N PHE A 44 8.79 -3.93 7.31
CA PHE A 44 8.24 -2.87 6.48
C PHE A 44 8.85 -1.51 6.85
N PRO A 45 9.24 -0.68 5.88
CA PRO A 45 9.91 0.59 6.14
C PRO A 45 9.03 1.55 6.96
N ARG A 46 9.57 2.04 8.06
CA ARG A 46 8.84 2.86 9.04
C ARG A 46 8.42 4.22 8.50
N ASP A 47 9.22 4.80 7.61
CA ASP A 47 8.95 6.04 6.88
C ASP A 47 7.81 5.90 5.86
N CYS A 48 7.49 4.67 5.45
CA CYS A 48 6.34 4.36 4.61
C CYS A 48 5.09 3.94 5.41
N LEU A 49 5.15 3.90 6.75
CA LEU A 49 4.07 3.38 7.59
C LEU A 49 3.41 4.50 8.39
N LEU A 50 2.10 4.67 8.21
CA LEU A 50 1.30 5.69 8.88
C LEU A 50 0.29 5.04 9.83
N ALA A 51 0.21 5.55 11.05
CA ALA A 51 -0.77 5.13 12.04
C ALA A 51 -2.04 5.99 11.95
N ASP A 52 -3.21 5.34 11.90
CA ASP A 52 -4.52 6.00 11.97
C ASP A 52 -5.33 5.44 13.15
N PRO A 53 -5.04 5.88 14.40
CA PRO A 53 -5.77 5.39 15.57
C PRO A 53 -7.27 5.67 15.50
N GLY A 54 -7.64 6.75 14.80
CA GLY A 54 -9.00 7.25 14.70
C GLY A 54 -9.84 6.59 13.63
N SER A 55 -9.23 5.83 12.71
CA SER A 55 -9.81 5.34 11.44
C SER A 55 -10.33 6.45 10.51
N VAL A 56 -9.79 7.67 10.64
CA VAL A 56 -10.25 8.85 9.88
C VAL A 56 -10.00 8.68 8.38
N THR A 57 -8.87 8.08 8.01
CA THR A 57 -8.52 7.82 6.61
C THR A 57 -9.48 6.79 6.00
N TYR A 58 -9.82 5.76 6.77
CA TYR A 58 -10.72 4.69 6.33
C TYR A 58 -12.14 5.21 6.11
N GLU A 59 -12.62 6.08 7.00
CA GLU A 59 -13.90 6.76 6.88
C GLU A 59 -13.92 7.71 5.68
N ALA A 60 -12.87 8.53 5.50
CA ALA A 60 -12.77 9.48 4.38
C ALA A 60 -12.72 8.78 3.01
N LEU A 61 -12.07 7.62 2.93
CA LEU A 61 -12.00 6.80 1.72
C LEU A 61 -13.24 5.94 1.48
N GLY A 62 -14.18 5.86 2.44
CA GLY A 62 -15.37 5.02 2.33
C GLY A 62 -15.05 3.52 2.32
N LEU A 63 -14.02 3.09 3.05
CA LEU A 63 -13.59 1.69 3.08
C LEU A 63 -14.64 0.78 3.73
N VAL A 64 -14.74 -0.45 3.22
CA VAL A 64 -15.76 -1.42 3.63
C VAL A 64 -15.63 -1.77 5.10
N LYS A 65 -16.75 -1.72 5.84
CA LYS A 65 -16.85 -2.08 7.24
C LYS A 65 -18.07 -2.94 7.48
N GLY A 66 -17.92 -4.11 8.09
CA GLY A 66 -19.07 -4.97 8.37
C GLY A 66 -18.75 -6.35 8.91
N LEU A 67 -19.67 -6.86 9.74
CA LEU A 67 -19.62 -8.22 10.29
C LEU A 67 -19.73 -9.29 9.21
N GLN A 68 -20.53 -9.08 8.17
CA GLN A 68 -20.68 -10.04 7.07
C GLN A 68 -19.36 -10.23 6.33
N GLN A 69 -18.69 -9.13 5.98
CA GLN A 69 -17.40 -9.12 5.27
C GLN A 69 -16.26 -9.70 6.12
N THR A 70 -16.35 -9.57 7.45
CA THR A 70 -15.31 -10.03 8.37
C THR A 70 -15.47 -11.50 8.77
N PHE A 71 -16.69 -11.98 9.00
CA PHE A 71 -16.94 -13.30 9.60
C PHE A 71 -17.80 -14.27 8.77
N LEU A 72 -18.50 -13.81 7.72
CA LEU A 72 -19.48 -14.62 6.97
C LEU A 72 -19.31 -14.59 5.44
N ALA A 73 -18.32 -13.85 4.92
CA ALA A 73 -18.13 -13.72 3.48
C ALA A 73 -17.57 -15.00 2.85
N LYS A 74 -18.27 -15.53 1.84
CA LYS A 74 -17.80 -16.62 0.97
C LYS A 74 -16.48 -16.24 0.30
N GLU A 75 -16.30 -14.94 0.07
CA GLU A 75 -15.15 -14.27 -0.50
C GLU A 75 -13.89 -14.50 0.36
N THR A 76 -14.01 -14.55 1.70
CA THR A 76 -12.91 -14.97 2.57
C THR A 76 -12.48 -16.41 2.24
N ALA A 77 -13.42 -17.34 2.14
CA ALA A 77 -13.10 -18.73 1.77
C ALA A 77 -12.51 -18.84 0.35
N PHE A 78 -13.01 -18.06 -0.62
CA PHE A 78 -12.46 -18.02 -1.98
C PHE A 78 -11.08 -17.38 -2.07
N SER A 79 -10.83 -16.27 -1.37
CA SER A 79 -9.51 -15.62 -1.29
C SER A 79 -8.50 -16.53 -0.60
N PHE A 80 -8.89 -17.24 0.47
CA PHE A 80 -8.06 -18.28 1.09
C PHE A 80 -7.83 -19.48 0.16
N LEU A 81 -8.84 -19.93 -0.59
CA LEU A 81 -8.70 -21.06 -1.52
C LEU A 81 -7.79 -20.72 -2.71
N GLY A 82 -7.96 -19.54 -3.32
CA GLY A 82 -7.08 -19.05 -4.38
C GLY A 82 -5.63 -18.89 -3.90
N ARG A 83 -5.47 -18.52 -2.62
CA ARG A 83 -4.17 -18.42 -1.96
C ARG A 83 -3.52 -19.78 -1.70
N LEU A 84 -4.28 -20.78 -1.25
CA LEU A 84 -3.79 -22.15 -1.05
C LEU A 84 -3.39 -22.85 -2.36
N ARG A 85 -4.00 -22.47 -3.49
CA ARG A 85 -3.69 -23.02 -4.82
C ARG A 85 -2.37 -22.51 -5.40
N ARG A 86 -1.80 -21.43 -4.88
CA ARG A 86 -0.51 -20.89 -5.33
C ARG A 86 0.66 -21.54 -4.58
N PRO A 87 1.75 -21.94 -5.26
CA PRO A 87 2.96 -22.42 -4.60
C PRO A 87 3.47 -21.37 -3.60
N GLY A 88 3.67 -21.77 -2.35
CA GLY A 88 4.16 -20.87 -1.29
C GLY A 88 3.13 -19.86 -0.78
N GLY A 89 1.85 -19.91 -1.18
CA GLY A 89 0.84 -18.91 -0.83
C GLY A 89 0.52 -18.74 0.66
N MET A 90 1.05 -19.62 1.53
CA MET A 90 0.96 -19.53 2.99
C MET A 90 2.32 -19.47 3.69
N ALA A 91 3.43 -19.36 2.96
CA ALA A 91 4.78 -19.39 3.53
C ALA A 91 5.00 -18.20 4.48
N ASP A 92 4.68 -16.99 4.01
CA ASP A 92 4.80 -15.76 4.80
C ASP A 92 3.90 -15.82 6.05
N LEU A 93 2.66 -16.35 5.95
CA LEU A 93 1.80 -16.49 7.12
C LEU A 93 2.39 -17.46 8.16
N LYS A 94 2.86 -18.63 7.71
CA LYS A 94 3.47 -19.65 8.59
C LYS A 94 4.71 -19.12 9.30
N ASP A 95 5.55 -18.37 8.61
CA ASP A 95 6.78 -17.78 9.16
C ASP A 95 6.51 -16.74 10.26
N VAL A 96 5.38 -16.04 10.17
CA VAL A 96 5.05 -14.97 11.11
C VAL A 96 4.15 -15.44 12.26
N MET A 97 3.49 -16.59 12.14
CA MET A 97 2.62 -17.13 13.19
C MET A 97 3.33 -17.29 14.55
N GLY A 98 4.64 -17.55 14.58
CA GLY A 98 5.41 -17.65 15.83
C GLY A 98 5.76 -16.30 16.48
N ARG A 99 5.64 -15.19 15.75
CA ARG A 99 5.98 -13.82 16.20
C ARG A 99 4.74 -12.93 16.35
N TRP A 100 3.59 -13.41 15.92
CA TRP A 100 2.34 -12.66 15.89
C TRP A 100 1.74 -12.52 17.29
N LYS A 101 1.41 -11.28 17.68
CA LYS A 101 0.66 -10.96 18.91
C LYS A 101 -0.76 -10.53 18.53
N PRO A 102 -1.78 -10.80 19.35
CA PRO A 102 -3.13 -10.29 19.12
C PRO A 102 -3.14 -8.77 19.22
N TRP A 103 -3.15 -8.08 18.09
CA TRP A 103 -3.25 -6.62 18.03
C TRP A 103 -4.71 -6.19 17.99
N VAL A 104 -5.26 -5.87 19.17
CA VAL A 104 -6.68 -5.50 19.34
C VAL A 104 -6.88 -4.02 19.06
N PRO A 105 -7.55 -3.59 17.97
CA PRO A 105 -7.69 -2.18 17.61
C PRO A 105 -8.17 -1.28 18.77
N PRO A 106 -7.81 0.02 18.79
CA PRO A 106 -8.21 0.93 19.88
C PRO A 106 -9.72 1.00 20.11
N LYS A 107 -10.53 0.93 19.05
CA LYS A 107 -12.00 0.88 19.14
C LYS A 107 -12.50 -0.50 18.74
N GLN A 108 -13.56 -0.99 19.41
CA GLN A 108 -14.05 -2.37 19.21
C GLN A 108 -14.59 -2.64 17.80
N ASP A 109 -15.19 -1.65 17.17
CA ASP A 109 -15.79 -1.75 15.84
C ASP A 109 -14.77 -1.72 14.70
N GLN A 110 -13.53 -1.28 14.97
CA GLN A 110 -12.43 -1.27 14.01
C GLN A 110 -11.97 -2.68 13.63
N ALA A 111 -12.27 -3.70 14.44
CA ALA A 111 -11.99 -5.09 14.08
C ALA A 111 -12.77 -5.56 12.84
N LEU A 112 -13.85 -4.85 12.46
CA LEU A 112 -14.69 -5.16 11.30
C LEU A 112 -14.27 -4.38 10.04
N GLN A 113 -13.24 -3.54 10.15
CA GLN A 113 -12.80 -2.67 9.08
C GLN A 113 -11.97 -3.47 8.07
N GLN A 114 -12.34 -3.35 6.79
CA GLN A 114 -11.55 -3.84 5.67
C GLN A 114 -10.62 -2.76 5.13
N GLY A 115 -9.59 -3.20 4.41
CA GLY A 115 -8.61 -2.34 3.76
C GLY A 115 -8.99 -1.96 2.33
N GLY A 116 -8.01 -1.43 1.63
CA GLY A 116 -8.09 -1.12 0.22
C GLY A 116 -6.73 -0.68 -0.31
N MET A 117 -6.65 -0.43 -1.60
CA MET A 117 -5.44 0.01 -2.28
C MET A 117 -5.78 1.12 -3.26
N PHE A 118 -4.99 2.19 -3.26
CA PHE A 118 -5.23 3.36 -4.08
C PHE A 118 -3.94 3.80 -4.75
N VAL A 119 -4.03 4.21 -6.02
CA VAL A 119 -2.92 4.84 -6.75
C VAL A 119 -3.33 6.25 -7.10
N PHE A 120 -2.44 7.19 -6.81
CA PHE A 120 -2.64 8.61 -7.08
C PHE A 120 -1.61 9.12 -8.08
N ASP A 121 -2.09 9.91 -9.04
CA ASP A 121 -1.27 10.77 -9.90
C ASP A 121 -1.54 12.23 -9.49
N GLY A 122 -0.63 12.77 -8.69
CA GLY A 122 -0.84 14.04 -7.99
C GLY A 122 -2.10 13.98 -7.11
N PRO A 123 -3.07 14.90 -7.29
CA PRO A 123 -4.33 14.89 -6.52
C PRO A 123 -5.37 13.90 -7.06
N ARG A 124 -5.12 13.25 -8.21
CA ARG A 124 -6.12 12.40 -8.87
C ARG A 124 -5.95 10.96 -8.46
N CYS A 125 -7.01 10.34 -7.96
CA CYS A 125 -7.05 8.89 -7.78
C CYS A 125 -7.29 8.23 -9.15
N VAL A 126 -6.33 7.42 -9.61
CA VAL A 126 -6.38 6.74 -10.91
C VAL A 126 -6.66 5.24 -10.80
N PHE A 127 -6.54 4.70 -9.58
CA PHE A 127 -6.95 3.34 -9.26
C PHE A 127 -7.44 3.29 -7.82
N SER A 128 -8.51 2.52 -7.60
CA SER A 128 -9.06 2.24 -6.28
C SER A 128 -9.53 0.79 -6.22
N HIS A 129 -9.09 0.07 -5.20
CA HIS A 129 -9.57 -1.25 -4.84
C HIS A 129 -10.04 -1.23 -3.39
N PHE A 130 -11.21 -1.82 -3.15
CA PHE A 130 -11.81 -1.95 -1.84
C PHE A 130 -11.84 -3.43 -1.46
N ASP A 131 -11.20 -3.80 -0.35
CA ASP A 131 -11.18 -5.18 0.10
C ASP A 131 -12.60 -5.58 0.52
N GLN A 132 -13.25 -6.43 -0.28
CA GLN A 132 -14.62 -6.88 -0.01
C GLN A 132 -14.71 -7.85 1.18
N ALA A 133 -13.58 -8.45 1.54
CA ALA A 133 -13.44 -9.38 2.64
C ALA A 133 -11.99 -9.38 3.13
N THR A 134 -11.78 -9.96 4.31
CA THR A 134 -10.45 -9.98 4.92
C THR A 134 -9.47 -10.77 4.06
N GLY A 135 -8.45 -10.08 3.55
CA GLY A 135 -7.44 -10.68 2.67
C GLY A 135 -7.78 -10.66 1.17
N ALA A 136 -8.92 -10.07 0.78
CA ALA A 136 -9.30 -9.85 -0.62
C ALA A 136 -8.61 -8.60 -1.19
N HIS A 137 -7.28 -8.56 -1.07
CA HIS A 137 -6.43 -7.45 -1.52
C HIS A 137 -6.38 -7.35 -3.05
N ALA A 138 -6.05 -6.16 -3.55
CA ALA A 138 -5.78 -5.93 -4.97
C ALA A 138 -4.65 -6.85 -5.49
N ASP A 139 -4.62 -7.09 -6.80
CA ASP A 139 -3.49 -7.77 -7.43
C ASP A 139 -2.26 -6.86 -7.41
N LEU A 140 -1.22 -7.28 -6.69
CA LEU A 140 0.00 -6.49 -6.53
C LEU A 140 0.77 -6.30 -7.85
N ALA A 141 0.70 -7.25 -8.78
CA ALA A 141 1.37 -7.14 -10.07
C ALA A 141 0.67 -6.10 -10.97
N GLU A 142 -0.67 -6.07 -10.95
CA GLU A 142 -1.46 -5.06 -11.64
C GLU A 142 -1.16 -3.66 -11.09
N VAL A 143 -1.19 -3.51 -9.76
CA VAL A 143 -0.93 -2.21 -9.11
C VAL A 143 0.50 -1.73 -9.39
N LEU A 144 1.49 -2.61 -9.30
CA LEU A 144 2.88 -2.28 -9.61
C LEU A 144 3.03 -1.83 -11.07
N GLY A 145 2.45 -2.58 -12.01
CA GLY A 145 2.51 -2.25 -13.43
C GLY A 145 1.89 -0.88 -13.74
N LEU A 146 0.72 -0.57 -13.16
CA LEU A 146 0.10 0.74 -13.31
C LEU A 146 0.95 1.85 -12.72
N ALA A 147 1.47 1.67 -11.51
CA ALA A 147 2.29 2.66 -10.84
C ALA A 147 3.59 2.96 -11.62
N GLN A 148 4.23 1.94 -12.18
CA GLN A 148 5.44 2.11 -13.00
C GLN A 148 5.18 2.88 -14.30
N GLN A 149 4.02 2.66 -14.94
CA GLN A 149 3.63 3.44 -16.12
C GLN A 149 3.49 4.93 -15.79
N LEU A 150 2.91 5.26 -14.63
CA LEU A 150 2.78 6.64 -14.16
C LEU A 150 4.15 7.25 -13.82
N GLY A 151 5.01 6.51 -13.12
CA GLY A 151 6.37 6.93 -12.79
C GLY A 151 7.23 7.21 -14.03
N GLY A 152 7.11 6.35 -15.06
CA GLY A 152 7.76 6.57 -16.36
C GLY A 152 7.27 7.83 -17.07
N SER A 153 5.97 8.13 -17.01
CA SER A 153 5.41 9.37 -17.55
C SER A 153 5.90 10.61 -16.79
N LEU A 154 6.06 10.53 -15.46
CA LEU A 154 6.63 11.60 -14.64
C LEU A 154 8.09 11.89 -15.01
N ALA A 155 8.90 10.85 -15.19
CA ALA A 155 10.30 10.99 -15.61
C ALA A 155 10.43 11.63 -17.00
N ALA A 156 9.59 11.22 -17.97
CA ALA A 156 9.57 11.79 -19.31
C ALA A 156 9.12 13.27 -19.31
N SER A 157 8.11 13.61 -18.51
CA SER A 157 7.63 15.00 -18.37
C SER A 157 8.64 15.91 -17.67
N ALA A 158 9.39 15.39 -16.69
CA ALA A 158 10.43 16.15 -16.00
C ALA A 158 11.63 16.43 -16.93
N ALA A 159 12.02 15.45 -17.75
CA ALA A 159 13.10 15.61 -18.73
C ALA A 159 12.76 16.68 -19.79
N THR A 160 11.52 16.71 -20.28
CA THR A 160 11.06 17.75 -21.24
C THR A 160 11.01 19.13 -20.60
N ALA A 161 10.51 19.27 -19.37
CA ALA A 161 10.49 20.56 -18.66
C ALA A 161 11.90 21.12 -18.40
N SER A 162 12.91 20.26 -18.22
CA SER A 162 14.30 20.69 -18.01
C SER A 162 15.01 21.16 -19.29
N MET A 163 14.57 20.70 -20.48
CA MET A 163 15.11 21.14 -21.76
C MET A 163 14.62 22.53 -22.21
N ASP A 164 13.45 22.97 -21.73
CA ASP A 164 12.89 24.30 -22.03
C ASP A 164 13.46 25.42 -21.14
N CYS A 165 14.20 25.09 -20.09
CA CYS A 165 14.91 26.09 -19.27
C CYS A 165 16.26 26.45 -19.90
N GLY A 166 16.21 26.94 -21.15
CA GLY A 166 17.37 27.47 -21.85
C GLY A 166 17.84 28.77 -21.20
N CYS A 167 18.96 28.71 -20.46
CA CYS A 167 19.69 29.89 -20.04
C CYS A 167 20.17 30.64 -21.29
N GLU A 168 19.50 31.73 -21.67
CA GLU A 168 20.07 32.70 -22.59
C GLU A 168 21.30 33.33 -21.91
N GLU A 169 22.48 32.97 -22.42
CA GLU A 169 23.76 33.55 -22.04
C GLU A 169 23.74 35.04 -22.45
N PRO A 170 23.93 36.01 -21.54
CA PRO A 170 23.94 37.41 -21.93
C PRO A 170 25.18 37.67 -22.78
N ALA A 171 24.95 38.07 -24.03
CA ALA A 171 25.98 38.43 -24.99
C ALA A 171 26.93 39.48 -24.37
N GLN A 172 28.21 39.13 -24.29
CA GLN A 172 29.29 40.05 -23.93
C GLN A 172 29.36 41.17 -24.96
N GLN A 173 28.88 42.36 -24.59
CA GLN A 173 29.18 43.59 -25.32
C GLN A 173 30.61 44.03 -24.98
N GLN A 174 31.51 43.80 -25.93
CA GLN A 174 32.77 44.54 -26.02
C GLN A 174 32.47 45.97 -26.45
N GLN A 175 32.81 46.93 -25.60
CA GLN A 175 33.29 48.26 -25.98
C GLN A 175 33.99 48.93 -24.80
#